data_AF-A0A3Q1CBA1-F1
#
_entry.id   AF-A0A3Q1CBA1-F1
#
_cell.length_a   1.000
_cell.length_b   1.000
_cell.length_c   1.000
_cell.angle_alpha   90.00
_cell.angle_beta   90.00
_cell.angle_gamma   90.00
#
_symmetry.space_group_name_H-M   'P 1'
#
loop_
_entity.id
_entity.type
_entity.pdbx_description
1 polymer ?
#
loop_
_entity_poly.entity_id
_entity_poly.type
_entity_poly.pdbx_seq_one_letter_code
_entity_poly.pdbx_strand_id
1 'polypeptide(L)'
;MRMITFFLIGLTVHVVFFLSIFDIYFTSPLVHGMMPQSTPLAPPASRLVLVVADGLRADSLFTLLPNGSSRTPYLRSIIEDTGTWGVSHTRVPTESRPGHVALIAGFYEDVSAVAKGWKENPVEFDSVFNESRHTWCWGSPDILPMFAKGASGDHVYTHTYPAQEEDFASTDASRLDTWVFTQVKSFFQSAKSNSTLKASLLEDKNVFFLHLLGIDTNGHAHRPMSQEYLDNIALVDTGVAELVSMVEDFFGNDGRTAYVFTADHGMTNWGSHGAGHPSETLTPLVVWGAGVHNAQKVTEPQPYNDGYLQDWKLEHLRRVDVNQADIAPLMASLIGVPIPVNSVGVLPLLYLNNSGQFKAESMYTNAIQVLEQFKISLCQSLISYSLEGLVYYHTYDRFFLGCSVVLGFVGWTSYVVLVILKTHAKVTVLQIMVPAVTLNQE
;
A
#
# COMPACT_ATOMS: atom_id res chain seq x y z
N MET A 1 27.01 -45.88 1.05
CA MET A 1 27.19 -44.50 0.54
C MET A 1 28.31 -43.84 1.33
N ARG A 2 29.33 -43.23 0.71
CA ARG A 2 30.44 -42.59 1.45
C ARG A 2 29.86 -41.43 2.29
N MET A 3 30.34 -41.25 3.52
CA MET A 3 29.86 -40.22 4.48
C MET A 3 29.82 -38.82 3.86
N ILE A 4 30.78 -38.51 2.99
CA ILE A 4 30.85 -37.26 2.22
C ILE A 4 29.65 -37.11 1.27
N THR A 5 29.24 -38.19 0.59
CA THR A 5 28.08 -38.18 -0.31
C THR A 5 26.79 -37.93 0.47
N PHE A 6 26.64 -38.52 1.65
CA PHE A 6 25.47 -38.28 2.52
C PHE A 6 25.43 -36.82 3.00
N PHE A 7 26.59 -36.26 3.41
CA PHE A 7 26.70 -34.87 3.80
C PHE A 7 26.37 -33.90 2.64
N LEU A 8 26.91 -34.14 1.45
CA LEU A 8 26.65 -33.30 0.27
C LEU A 8 25.18 -33.34 -0.16
N ILE A 9 24.55 -34.52 -0.14
CA ILE A 9 23.11 -34.66 -0.43
C ILE A 9 22.30 -33.94 0.64
N GLY A 10 22.61 -34.14 1.91
CA GLY A 10 21.95 -33.46 3.03
C GLY A 10 22.06 -31.94 2.91
N LEU A 11 23.25 -31.40 2.66
CA LEU A 11 23.48 -29.97 2.45
C LEU A 11 22.68 -29.45 1.24
N THR A 12 22.68 -30.18 0.13
CA THR A 12 21.95 -29.79 -1.08
C THR A 12 20.45 -29.70 -0.80
N VAL A 13 19.87 -30.69 -0.10
CA VAL A 13 18.45 -30.68 0.29
C VAL A 13 18.12 -29.48 1.18
N HIS A 14 18.98 -29.15 2.15
CA HIS A 14 18.76 -27.99 3.02
C HIS A 14 18.90 -26.67 2.26
N VAL A 15 19.84 -26.56 1.32
CA VAL A 15 19.97 -25.39 0.44
C VAL A 15 18.72 -25.25 -0.44
N VAL A 16 18.21 -26.34 -1.02
CA VAL A 16 16.98 -26.32 -1.80
C VAL A 16 15.79 -25.90 -0.94
N PHE A 17 15.62 -26.46 0.27
CA PHE A 17 14.53 -26.06 1.17
C PHE A 17 14.65 -24.60 1.61
N PHE A 18 15.86 -24.13 1.91
CA PHE A 18 16.11 -22.74 2.24
C PHE A 18 15.73 -21.82 1.07
N LEU A 19 16.17 -22.13 -0.15
CA LEU A 19 15.82 -21.37 -1.35
C LEU A 19 14.32 -21.44 -1.68
N SER A 20 13.65 -22.58 -1.44
CA SER A 20 12.20 -22.69 -1.67
C SER A 20 11.37 -21.84 -0.72
N ILE A 21 11.86 -21.55 0.49
CA ILE A 21 11.18 -20.60 1.38
C ILE A 21 11.18 -19.21 0.74
N PHE A 22 12.27 -18.80 0.09
CA PHE A 22 12.30 -17.55 -0.66
C PHE A 22 11.35 -17.60 -1.86
N ASP A 23 11.40 -18.65 -2.67
CA ASP A 23 10.56 -18.75 -3.86
C ASP A 23 9.04 -18.78 -3.54
N ILE A 24 8.64 -19.46 -2.46
CA ILE A 24 7.23 -19.60 -2.05
C ILE A 24 6.70 -18.34 -1.37
N TYR A 25 7.51 -17.70 -0.53
CA TYR A 25 7.05 -16.60 0.33
C TYR A 25 7.48 -15.21 -0.13
N PHE A 26 8.31 -15.08 -1.19
CA PHE A 26 8.91 -13.81 -1.59
C PHE A 26 8.58 -13.53 -3.07
N THR A 27 7.30 -13.39 -3.39
CA THR A 27 6.83 -12.98 -4.73
C THR A 27 6.31 -11.54 -4.67
N SER A 28 6.60 -10.73 -5.70
CA SER A 28 6.15 -9.34 -5.69
C SER A 28 4.62 -9.29 -5.75
N PRO A 29 3.95 -8.53 -4.86
CA PRO A 29 2.50 -8.34 -4.92
C PRO A 29 2.08 -7.41 -6.05
N LEU A 30 3.04 -6.78 -6.74
CA LEU A 30 2.80 -5.81 -7.79
C LEU A 30 2.42 -6.52 -9.08
N VAL A 31 1.22 -6.21 -9.56
CA VAL A 31 0.75 -6.57 -10.88
C VAL A 31 0.59 -5.29 -11.70
N HIS A 32 0.93 -5.35 -12.98
CA HIS A 32 0.94 -4.18 -13.87
C HIS A 32 -0.11 -4.31 -14.98
N GLY A 33 -0.49 -3.18 -15.58
CA GLY A 33 -1.42 -3.13 -16.72
C GLY A 33 -2.90 -2.92 -16.35
N MET A 34 -3.19 -2.61 -15.08
CA MET A 34 -4.52 -2.18 -14.64
C MET A 34 -4.77 -0.71 -14.99
N MET A 35 -6.04 -0.36 -15.20
CA MET A 35 -6.47 1.02 -15.39
C MET A 35 -6.98 1.61 -14.07
N PRO A 36 -6.49 2.78 -13.63
CA PRO A 36 -6.97 3.43 -12.41
C PRO A 36 -8.48 3.71 -12.47
N GLN A 37 -9.20 3.39 -11.40
CA GLN A 37 -10.64 3.64 -11.27
C GLN A 37 -10.91 4.84 -10.37
N SER A 38 -11.77 5.76 -10.80
CA SER A 38 -12.20 6.93 -10.02
C SER A 38 -13.70 7.08 -9.98
N THR A 39 -14.20 7.61 -8.86
CA THR A 39 -15.61 7.92 -8.70
C THR A 39 -15.98 9.14 -9.55
N PRO A 40 -17.06 9.12 -10.34
CA PRO A 40 -17.48 10.26 -11.17
C PRO A 40 -18.10 11.41 -10.37
N LEU A 41 -18.30 11.23 -9.06
CA LEU A 41 -18.93 12.21 -8.17
C LEU A 41 -17.90 13.18 -7.59
N ALA A 42 -18.35 14.41 -7.35
CA ALA A 42 -17.49 15.43 -6.77
C ALA A 42 -16.99 15.02 -5.37
N PRO A 43 -15.68 15.16 -5.09
CA PRO A 43 -15.12 14.79 -3.80
C PRO A 43 -15.44 15.82 -2.70
N PRO A 44 -15.57 15.37 -1.45
CA PRO A 44 -15.89 16.24 -0.33
C PRO A 44 -14.73 17.16 0.08
N ALA A 45 -13.47 16.82 -0.24
CA ALA A 45 -12.30 17.66 0.01
C ALA A 45 -11.64 18.09 -1.31
N SER A 46 -10.99 19.25 -1.30
CA SER A 46 -10.11 19.69 -2.38
C SER A 46 -8.65 19.34 -2.10
N ARG A 47 -8.30 19.12 -0.83
CA ARG A 47 -6.93 18.83 -0.41
C ARG A 47 -6.89 17.94 0.83
N LEU A 48 -5.80 17.20 0.94
CA LEU A 48 -5.52 16.26 2.02
C LEU A 48 -4.23 16.68 2.75
N VAL A 49 -4.27 16.67 4.07
CA VAL A 49 -3.07 16.75 4.92
C VAL A 49 -2.89 15.40 5.60
N LEU A 50 -1.83 14.69 5.25
CA LEU A 50 -1.43 13.42 5.84
C LEU A 50 -0.26 13.66 6.79
N VAL A 51 -0.45 13.33 8.07
CA VAL A 51 0.60 13.36 9.09
C VAL A 51 0.85 11.94 9.58
N VAL A 52 2.06 11.44 9.37
CA VAL A 52 2.49 10.12 9.86
C VAL A 52 3.57 10.34 10.91
N ALA A 53 3.25 9.97 12.15
CA ALA A 53 4.12 10.05 13.30
C ALA A 53 4.79 8.68 13.52
N ASP A 54 5.96 8.49 12.93
CA ASP A 54 6.68 7.22 12.85
C ASP A 54 6.91 6.62 14.25
N GLY A 55 6.67 5.31 14.40
CA GLY A 55 6.86 4.59 15.66
C GLY A 55 5.87 4.93 16.79
N LEU A 56 4.79 5.68 16.50
CA LEU A 56 3.79 6.05 17.50
C LEU A 56 2.79 4.92 17.79
N ARG A 57 2.81 4.45 19.05
CA ARG A 57 1.87 3.46 19.55
C ARG A 57 0.48 4.05 19.82
N ALA A 58 -0.57 3.29 19.52
CA ALA A 58 -1.95 3.69 19.83
C ALA A 58 -2.15 3.97 21.34
N ASP A 59 -1.63 3.10 22.21
CA ASP A 59 -1.77 3.26 23.65
C ASP A 59 -1.08 4.53 24.18
N SER A 60 0.07 4.89 23.60
CA SER A 60 0.84 6.06 23.99
C SER A 60 0.13 7.36 23.62
N LEU A 61 -0.64 7.38 22.52
CA LEU A 61 -1.47 8.53 22.15
C LEU A 61 -2.77 8.60 22.96
N PHE A 62 -3.48 7.49 23.13
CA PHE A 62 -4.85 7.51 23.69
C PHE A 62 -4.92 7.48 25.22
N THR A 63 -3.88 6.98 25.90
CA THR A 63 -3.89 6.85 27.36
C THR A 63 -3.78 8.22 28.04
N LEU A 64 -4.69 8.49 28.97
CA LEU A 64 -4.66 9.70 29.79
C LEU A 64 -3.53 9.65 30.82
N LEU A 65 -3.03 10.84 31.17
CA LEU A 65 -2.11 11.01 32.29
C LEU A 65 -2.82 10.72 33.63
N PRO A 66 -2.07 10.45 34.73
CA PRO A 66 -2.68 10.13 36.03
C PRO A 66 -3.62 11.20 36.60
N ASN A 67 -3.46 12.46 36.17
CA ASN A 67 -4.32 13.59 36.54
C ASN A 67 -5.60 13.69 35.68
N GLY A 68 -5.81 12.76 34.74
CA GLY A 68 -6.95 12.72 33.83
C GLY A 68 -6.82 13.58 32.55
N SER A 69 -5.72 14.33 32.37
CA SER A 69 -5.51 15.10 31.13
C SER A 69 -4.91 14.23 30.01
N SER A 70 -5.21 14.58 28.75
CA SER A 70 -4.52 13.97 27.60
C SER A 70 -3.13 14.58 27.42
N ARG A 71 -2.15 13.75 27.00
CA ARG A 71 -0.85 14.23 26.52
C ARG A 71 -0.96 14.92 25.15
N THR A 72 -1.98 14.54 24.39
CA THR A 72 -2.32 15.04 23.06
C THR A 72 -3.66 15.78 23.14
N PRO A 73 -3.75 16.92 23.86
CA PRO A 73 -5.02 17.62 24.06
C PRO A 73 -5.70 18.04 22.76
N TYR A 74 -4.94 18.40 21.71
CA TYR A 74 -5.52 18.76 20.42
C TYR A 74 -6.12 17.55 19.71
N LEU A 75 -5.36 16.47 19.51
CA LEU A 75 -5.89 15.26 18.87
C LEU A 75 -7.02 14.63 19.71
N ARG A 76 -6.96 14.75 21.04
CA ARG A 76 -8.04 14.31 21.93
C ARG A 76 -9.32 15.10 21.69
N SER A 77 -9.27 16.42 21.53
CA SER A 77 -10.48 17.19 21.22
C SER A 77 -11.05 16.84 19.85
N ILE A 78 -10.20 16.57 18.85
CA ILE A 78 -10.65 16.06 17.55
C ILE A 78 -11.41 14.73 17.72
N ILE A 79 -10.87 13.79 18.49
CA ILE A 79 -11.51 12.50 18.79
C ILE A 79 -12.87 12.68 19.46
N GLU A 80 -12.96 13.62 20.40
CA GLU A 80 -14.16 13.82 21.22
C GLU A 80 -15.26 14.65 20.54
N ASP A 81 -14.88 15.51 19.58
CA ASP A 81 -15.80 16.51 19.01
C ASP A 81 -16.00 16.38 17.48
N THR A 82 -14.92 16.39 16.69
CA THR A 82 -15.00 16.72 15.24
C THR A 82 -14.47 15.66 14.29
N GLY A 83 -13.92 14.55 14.80
CA GLY A 83 -13.27 13.52 14.00
C GLY A 83 -13.86 12.12 14.18
N THR A 84 -13.43 11.22 13.32
CA THR A 84 -13.58 9.78 13.47
C THR A 84 -12.23 9.18 13.81
N TRP A 85 -12.21 8.18 14.69
CA TRP A 85 -10.98 7.63 15.23
C TRP A 85 -11.05 6.12 15.39
N GLY A 86 -9.89 5.50 15.51
CA GLY A 86 -9.75 4.08 15.86
C GLY A 86 -8.30 3.63 15.84
N VAL A 87 -8.11 2.32 15.73
CA VAL A 87 -6.80 1.71 15.57
C VAL A 87 -6.60 1.29 14.12
N SER A 88 -5.47 1.71 13.55
CA SER A 88 -4.95 1.17 12.30
C SER A 88 -4.11 -0.07 12.62
N HIS A 89 -4.47 -1.20 12.02
CA HIS A 89 -3.77 -2.47 12.20
C HIS A 89 -2.71 -2.63 11.10
N THR A 90 -1.44 -2.41 11.46
CA THR A 90 -0.28 -2.67 10.57
C THR A 90 0.06 -4.16 10.54
N ARG A 91 0.85 -4.59 9.54
CA ARG A 91 1.25 -5.98 9.32
C ARG A 91 2.76 -6.14 9.46
N VAL A 92 3.17 -7.36 9.75
CA VAL A 92 4.58 -7.75 9.73
C VAL A 92 5.08 -7.75 8.27
N PRO A 93 6.30 -7.25 8.01
CA PRO A 93 7.22 -6.65 8.98
C PRO A 93 6.80 -5.20 9.34
N THR A 94 6.76 -4.90 10.64
CA THR A 94 6.43 -3.58 11.19
C THR A 94 7.64 -2.65 11.07
N GLU A 95 8.03 -2.38 9.84
CA GLU A 95 9.13 -1.52 9.45
C GLU A 95 8.56 -0.28 8.74
N SER A 96 9.28 0.84 8.77
CA SER A 96 8.73 2.11 8.30
C SER A 96 8.32 2.07 6.83
N ARG A 97 9.15 1.49 5.96
CA ARG A 97 8.84 1.38 4.53
C ARG A 97 7.54 0.60 4.24
N PRO A 98 7.40 -0.68 4.64
CA PRO A 98 6.15 -1.43 4.47
C PRO A 98 4.92 -0.71 5.01
N GLY A 99 5.04 -0.07 6.18
CA GLY A 99 3.93 0.67 6.78
C GLY A 99 3.50 1.86 5.92
N HIS A 100 4.46 2.64 5.42
CA HIS A 100 4.18 3.76 4.51
C HIS A 100 3.58 3.32 3.17
N VAL A 101 4.05 2.20 2.60
CA VAL A 101 3.47 1.64 1.37
C VAL A 101 2.03 1.19 1.61
N ALA A 102 1.74 0.55 2.73
CA ALA A 102 0.37 0.19 3.10
C ALA A 102 -0.51 1.43 3.25
N LEU A 103 -0.04 2.47 3.94
CA LEU A 103 -0.79 3.71 4.15
C LEU A 103 -1.12 4.44 2.85
N ILE A 104 -0.14 4.59 1.95
CA ILE A 104 -0.21 5.53 0.81
C ILE A 104 -0.56 4.81 -0.50
N ALA A 105 -0.13 3.57 -0.69
CA ALA A 105 -0.42 2.77 -1.88
C ALA A 105 -1.47 1.66 -1.62
N GLY A 106 -1.82 1.40 -0.36
CA GLY A 106 -2.92 0.51 -0.02
C GLY A 106 -2.63 -0.97 -0.24
N PHE A 107 -1.35 -1.37 -0.29
CA PHE A 107 -0.96 -2.78 -0.37
C PHE A 107 0.18 -3.09 0.58
N TYR A 108 0.31 -4.37 0.93
CA TYR A 108 1.35 -4.83 1.84
C TYR A 108 2.54 -5.32 1.02
N GLU A 109 3.70 -4.70 1.23
CA GLU A 109 4.94 -5.22 0.65
C GLU A 109 5.25 -6.60 1.21
N ASP A 110 5.63 -7.52 0.32
CA ASP A 110 6.16 -8.82 0.69
C ASP A 110 7.63 -8.65 1.15
N VAL A 111 8.05 -9.42 2.16
CA VAL A 111 9.43 -9.59 2.62
C VAL A 111 10.43 -9.89 1.48
N SER A 112 9.99 -10.22 0.26
CA SER A 112 10.78 -10.16 -1.00
C SER A 112 11.65 -8.93 -1.17
N ALA A 113 11.23 -7.77 -0.65
CA ALA A 113 12.03 -6.55 -0.70
C ALA A 113 13.29 -6.59 0.20
N VAL A 114 13.31 -7.46 1.24
CA VAL A 114 14.44 -7.62 2.18
C VAL A 114 15.75 -7.96 1.45
N ALA A 115 15.68 -8.76 0.37
CA ALA A 115 16.86 -9.19 -0.39
C ALA A 115 17.61 -8.03 -1.06
N LYS A 116 16.98 -6.86 -1.19
CA LYS A 116 17.54 -5.68 -1.86
C LYS A 116 17.92 -4.55 -0.90
N GLY A 117 17.82 -4.79 0.42
CA GLY A 117 18.11 -3.81 1.46
C GLY A 117 16.98 -2.77 1.55
N TRP A 118 16.37 -2.65 2.72
CA TRP A 118 15.22 -1.79 3.01
C TRP A 118 15.37 -0.30 2.64
N LYS A 119 16.57 0.14 2.22
CA LYS A 119 16.93 1.52 1.92
C LYS A 119 16.66 1.98 0.48
N GLU A 120 16.54 1.08 -0.50
CA GLU A 120 16.24 1.49 -1.88
C GLU A 120 15.02 0.74 -2.44
N ASN A 121 14.13 1.47 -3.12
CA ASN A 121 13.00 0.89 -3.82
C ASN A 121 13.43 0.34 -5.19
N PRO A 122 13.32 -0.97 -5.44
CA PRO A 122 13.68 -1.57 -6.72
C PRO A 122 12.49 -1.71 -7.68
N VAL A 123 11.25 -1.39 -7.26
CA VAL A 123 10.04 -1.55 -8.08
C VAL A 123 9.11 -0.35 -7.89
N GLU A 124 8.82 0.36 -8.98
CA GLU A 124 7.87 1.46 -9.00
C GLU A 124 6.45 0.94 -8.74
N PHE A 125 5.67 1.69 -7.95
CA PHE A 125 4.28 1.36 -7.65
C PHE A 125 3.44 2.63 -7.67
N ASP A 126 2.14 2.45 -7.93
CA ASP A 126 1.16 3.51 -7.90
C ASP A 126 0.72 3.84 -6.48
N SER A 127 0.35 5.08 -6.21
CA SER A 127 0.05 5.58 -4.87
C SER A 127 -0.90 6.77 -4.90
N VAL A 128 -1.48 7.14 -3.75
CA VAL A 128 -2.34 8.34 -3.67
C VAL A 128 -1.57 9.61 -4.11
N PHE A 129 -0.24 9.64 -3.97
CA PHE A 129 0.57 10.78 -4.39
C PHE A 129 0.74 10.82 -5.91
N ASN A 130 0.89 9.66 -6.56
CA ASN A 130 0.91 9.54 -8.02
C ASN A 130 -0.40 10.03 -8.64
N GLU A 131 -1.52 9.71 -8.01
CA GLU A 131 -2.86 10.03 -8.50
C GLU A 131 -3.32 11.46 -8.12
N SER A 132 -2.56 12.14 -7.26
CA SER A 132 -2.78 13.53 -6.86
C SER A 132 -2.39 14.52 -7.97
N ARG A 133 -2.93 15.74 -7.89
CA ARG A 133 -2.50 16.83 -8.78
C ARG A 133 -1.10 17.32 -8.41
N HIS A 134 -0.90 17.60 -7.13
CA HIS A 134 0.39 17.94 -6.56
C HIS A 134 0.51 17.33 -5.17
N THR A 135 1.71 16.82 -4.86
CA THR A 135 2.05 16.39 -3.51
C THR A 135 3.30 17.14 -3.05
N TRP A 136 3.24 17.73 -1.85
CA TRP A 136 4.42 18.26 -1.16
C TRP A 136 4.70 17.44 0.09
N CYS A 137 5.91 16.89 0.18
CA CYS A 137 6.35 16.00 1.24
C CYS A 137 7.49 16.62 2.05
N TRP A 138 7.44 16.49 3.38
CA TRP A 138 8.51 16.89 4.29
C TRP A 138 8.86 15.76 5.27
N GLY A 139 10.16 15.47 5.46
CA GLY A 139 10.63 14.49 6.44
C GLY A 139 11.86 13.70 6.01
N SER A 140 11.87 12.38 6.28
CA SER A 140 13.05 11.53 6.16
C SER A 140 13.51 11.32 4.71
N PRO A 141 14.83 11.42 4.43
CA PRO A 141 15.40 11.00 3.15
C PRO A 141 15.33 9.50 2.88
N ASP A 142 15.02 8.66 3.88
CA ASP A 142 14.84 7.22 3.70
C ASP A 142 13.40 6.86 3.26
N ILE A 143 12.42 7.73 3.53
CA ILE A 143 11.01 7.50 3.19
C ILE A 143 10.58 8.26 1.94
N LEU A 144 10.77 9.58 1.93
CA LEU A 144 10.19 10.47 0.92
C LEU A 144 10.56 10.11 -0.53
N PRO A 145 11.83 9.77 -0.84
CA PRO A 145 12.23 9.48 -2.21
C PRO A 145 11.51 8.28 -2.82
N MET A 146 11.00 7.32 -2.03
CA MET A 146 10.34 6.13 -2.60
C MET A 146 9.01 6.45 -3.28
N PHE A 147 8.35 7.55 -2.88
CA PHE A 147 7.09 8.01 -3.48
C PHE A 147 7.31 9.06 -4.58
N ALA A 148 8.47 9.71 -4.61
CA ALA A 148 8.84 10.61 -5.71
C ALA A 148 9.53 9.86 -6.86
N LYS A 149 10.39 8.89 -6.54
CA LYS A 149 11.09 8.02 -7.50
C LYS A 149 10.11 6.93 -7.97
N GLY A 150 9.41 7.21 -9.07
CA GLY A 150 8.30 6.41 -9.57
C GLY A 150 6.96 7.16 -9.58
N ALA A 151 6.93 8.41 -9.10
CA ALA A 151 5.83 9.32 -9.38
C ALA A 151 5.67 9.46 -10.90
N SER A 152 4.44 9.40 -11.39
CA SER A 152 4.11 9.65 -12.79
C SER A 152 4.24 11.14 -13.17
N GLY A 153 5.42 11.73 -12.98
CA GLY A 153 5.76 13.07 -13.45
C GLY A 153 6.35 14.02 -12.40
N ASP A 154 6.49 15.29 -12.80
CA ASP A 154 7.12 16.37 -12.02
C ASP A 154 6.15 17.07 -11.04
N HIS A 155 5.39 16.28 -10.26
CA HIS A 155 4.32 16.81 -9.39
C HIS A 155 4.38 16.33 -7.92
N VAL A 156 5.35 15.49 -7.56
CA VAL A 156 5.65 15.09 -6.18
C VAL A 156 6.96 15.74 -5.73
N TYR A 157 6.87 16.69 -4.81
CA TYR A 157 7.99 17.50 -4.33
C TYR A 157 8.43 17.05 -2.95
N THR A 158 9.70 16.66 -2.81
CA THR A 158 10.25 16.16 -1.53
C THR A 158 11.23 17.15 -0.91
N HIS A 159 11.04 17.43 0.37
CA HIS A 159 11.92 18.27 1.18
C HIS A 159 12.43 17.45 2.37
N THR A 160 13.72 17.13 2.37
CA THR A 160 14.33 16.29 3.41
C THR A 160 15.36 17.07 4.21
N TYR A 161 15.48 16.77 5.50
CA TYR A 161 16.68 17.13 6.24
C TYR A 161 17.87 16.29 5.73
N PRO A 162 19.12 16.71 5.96
CA PRO A 162 20.30 15.91 5.63
C PRO A 162 20.27 14.54 6.33
N ALA A 163 20.64 13.48 5.63
CA ALA A 163 20.65 12.11 6.20
C ALA A 163 21.53 11.97 7.45
N GLN A 164 22.53 12.84 7.61
CA GLN A 164 23.39 12.87 8.81
C GLN A 164 22.66 13.38 10.06
N GLU A 165 21.49 14.00 9.91
CA GLU A 165 20.67 14.46 11.03
C GLU A 165 19.83 13.33 11.64
N GLU A 166 19.68 12.19 10.96
CA GLU A 166 19.13 10.92 11.48
C GLU A 166 20.15 10.21 12.38
N ASP A 167 20.62 10.94 13.39
CA ASP A 167 21.51 10.40 14.41
C ASP A 167 20.68 9.75 15.52
N PHE A 168 20.51 8.43 15.44
CA PHE A 168 19.84 7.61 16.45
C PHE A 168 20.55 7.59 17.81
N ALA A 169 21.77 8.14 17.90
CA ALA A 169 22.49 8.34 19.16
C ALA A 169 22.34 9.78 19.72
N SER A 170 21.60 10.65 19.02
CA SER A 170 21.31 12.01 19.49
C SER A 170 20.45 11.97 20.76
N THR A 171 20.72 12.91 21.67
CA THR A 171 19.96 13.02 22.93
C THR A 171 18.55 13.56 22.75
N ASP A 172 18.26 14.22 21.62
CA ASP A 172 16.94 14.80 21.33
C ASP A 172 16.61 14.69 19.84
N ALA A 173 15.79 13.68 19.49
CA ALA A 173 15.34 13.47 18.13
C ALA A 173 14.13 14.32 17.72
N SER A 174 13.48 15.02 18.67
CA SER A 174 12.29 15.85 18.40
C SER A 174 12.60 17.05 17.47
N ARG A 175 13.89 17.37 17.31
CA ARG A 175 14.39 18.34 16.34
C ARG A 175 14.00 17.99 14.89
N LEU A 176 13.87 16.70 14.55
CA LEU A 176 13.49 16.26 13.20
C LEU A 176 12.05 16.66 12.89
N ASP A 177 11.15 16.46 13.85
CA ASP A 177 9.74 16.86 13.72
C ASP A 177 9.61 18.38 13.71
N THR A 178 10.38 19.05 14.57
CA THR A 178 10.47 20.53 14.60
C THR A 178 10.94 21.10 13.26
N TRP A 179 11.92 20.45 12.61
CA TRP A 179 12.37 20.82 11.27
C TRP A 179 11.23 20.72 10.26
N VAL A 180 10.48 19.61 10.27
CA VAL A 180 9.34 19.40 9.37
C VAL A 180 8.30 20.50 9.53
N PHE A 181 7.83 20.77 10.76
CA PHE A 181 6.87 21.84 11.01
C PHE A 181 7.40 23.22 10.59
N THR A 182 8.68 23.49 10.81
CA THR A 182 9.33 24.74 10.39
C THR A 182 9.36 24.89 8.87
N GLN A 183 9.66 23.82 8.12
CA GLN A 183 9.66 23.85 6.66
C GLN A 183 8.25 24.08 6.10
N VAL A 184 7.25 23.39 6.64
CA VAL A 184 5.84 23.57 6.21
C VAL A 184 5.39 25.00 6.49
N LYS A 185 5.75 25.56 7.65
CA LYS A 185 5.47 26.95 7.99
C LYS A 185 6.11 27.93 7.02
N SER A 186 7.39 27.73 6.70
CA SER A 186 8.10 28.56 5.72
C SER A 186 7.48 28.44 4.33
N PHE A 187 7.08 27.23 3.92
CA PHE A 187 6.42 26.97 2.66
C PHE A 187 5.11 27.75 2.50
N PHE A 188 4.18 27.65 3.46
CA PHE A 188 2.92 28.40 3.42
C PHE A 188 3.13 29.92 3.53
N GLN A 189 4.14 30.37 4.27
CA GLN A 189 4.51 31.79 4.28
C GLN A 189 5.00 32.27 2.91
N SER A 190 5.87 31.51 2.24
CA SER A 190 6.39 31.84 0.91
C SER A 190 5.28 31.84 -0.15
N ALA A 191 4.30 30.94 -0.01
CA ALA A 191 3.14 30.87 -0.89
C ALA A 191 2.25 32.12 -0.81
N LYS A 192 2.30 32.92 0.26
CA LYS A 192 1.54 34.18 0.34
C LYS A 192 2.07 35.24 -0.63
N SER A 193 3.36 35.22 -0.95
CA SER A 193 4.01 36.18 -1.85
C SER A 193 4.35 35.61 -3.23
N ASN A 194 4.38 34.28 -3.40
CA ASN A 194 4.60 33.61 -4.68
C ASN A 194 3.26 33.28 -5.36
N SER A 195 2.88 34.05 -6.38
CA SER A 195 1.59 33.89 -7.08
C SER A 195 1.43 32.54 -7.79
N THR A 196 2.51 32.00 -8.36
CA THR A 196 2.49 30.70 -9.04
C THR A 196 2.26 29.58 -8.03
N LEU A 197 3.02 29.57 -6.94
CA LEU A 197 2.85 28.58 -5.88
C LEU A 197 1.45 28.67 -5.26
N LYS A 198 0.98 29.88 -4.98
CA LYS A 198 -0.38 30.09 -4.48
C LYS A 198 -1.44 29.53 -5.42
N ALA A 199 -1.29 29.74 -6.72
CA ALA A 199 -2.22 29.21 -7.72
C ALA A 199 -2.28 27.68 -7.67
N SER A 200 -1.13 26.99 -7.69
CA SER A 200 -1.07 25.52 -7.58
C SER A 200 -1.70 25.01 -6.28
N LEU A 201 -1.49 25.70 -5.15
CA LEU A 201 -2.08 25.30 -3.86
C LEU A 201 -3.60 25.42 -3.83
N LEU A 202 -4.18 26.35 -4.58
CA LEU A 202 -5.63 26.58 -4.67
C LEU A 202 -6.34 25.59 -5.62
N GLU A 203 -5.60 24.79 -6.36
CA GLU A 203 -6.17 23.70 -7.16
C GLU A 203 -6.70 22.56 -6.28
N ASP A 204 -7.44 21.63 -6.92
CA ASP A 204 -7.97 20.45 -6.28
C ASP A 204 -6.98 19.27 -6.33
N LYS A 205 -7.27 18.24 -5.52
CA LYS A 205 -6.51 16.98 -5.46
C LYS A 205 -5.07 17.16 -4.99
N ASN A 206 -4.84 18.16 -4.14
CA ASN A 206 -3.53 18.43 -3.55
C ASN A 206 -3.32 17.60 -2.28
N VAL A 207 -2.10 17.14 -2.07
CA VAL A 207 -1.68 16.41 -0.86
C VAL A 207 -0.51 17.10 -0.19
N PHE A 208 -0.58 17.25 1.13
CA PHE A 208 0.52 17.69 1.99
C PHE A 208 0.88 16.53 2.90
N PHE A 209 2.10 15.99 2.77
CA PHE A 209 2.56 14.85 3.55
C PHE A 209 3.67 15.28 4.51
N LEU A 210 3.45 15.03 5.80
CA LEU A 210 4.41 15.27 6.87
C LEU A 210 4.80 13.93 7.48
N HIS A 211 6.06 13.56 7.28
CA HIS A 211 6.67 12.39 7.90
C HIS A 211 7.48 12.83 9.12
N LEU A 212 7.06 12.40 10.32
CA LEU A 212 7.63 12.82 11.60
C LEU A 212 8.37 11.64 12.24
N LEU A 213 9.71 11.65 12.15
CA LEU A 213 10.60 10.54 12.57
C LEU A 213 11.02 10.61 14.05
N GLY A 214 10.79 11.74 14.73
CA GLY A 214 11.33 11.99 16.07
C GLY A 214 10.86 10.98 17.13
N ILE A 215 9.60 10.54 17.05
CA ILE A 215 9.01 9.59 18.00
C ILE A 215 9.67 8.22 17.89
N ASP A 216 9.82 7.66 16.68
CA ASP A 216 10.52 6.39 16.45
C ASP A 216 11.96 6.45 16.94
N THR A 217 12.69 7.50 16.57
CA THR A 217 14.10 7.69 16.96
C THR A 217 14.26 7.74 18.48
N ASN A 218 13.40 8.51 19.17
CA ASN A 218 13.38 8.53 20.64
C ASN A 218 12.95 7.19 21.23
N GLY A 219 12.08 6.45 20.55
CA GLY A 219 11.66 5.10 20.92
C GLY A 219 12.81 4.09 20.88
N HIS A 220 13.67 4.13 19.88
CA HIS A 220 14.90 3.32 19.82
C HIS A 220 15.93 3.74 20.87
N ALA A 221 16.19 5.05 21.00
CA ALA A 221 17.23 5.57 21.86
C ALA A 221 16.90 5.45 23.37
N HIS A 222 15.65 5.79 23.73
CA HIS A 222 15.23 5.97 25.14
C HIS A 222 14.15 5.00 25.58
N ARG A 223 13.60 4.18 24.66
CA ARG A 223 12.48 3.23 24.84
C ARG A 223 11.12 3.92 24.90
N PRO A 224 10.04 3.24 24.48
CA PRO A 224 8.69 3.75 24.69
C PRO A 224 8.41 4.01 26.17
N MET A 225 7.57 5.03 26.43
CA MET A 225 7.24 5.53 27.77
C MET A 225 8.37 6.29 28.50
N SER A 226 9.54 6.49 27.88
CA SER A 226 10.52 7.46 28.41
C SER A 226 9.97 8.88 28.35
N GLN A 227 10.58 9.79 29.10
CA GLN A 227 10.17 11.20 29.08
C GLN A 227 10.36 11.81 27.69
N GLU A 228 11.46 11.49 27.01
CA GLU A 228 11.80 11.95 25.66
C GLU A 228 10.78 11.47 24.62
N TYR A 229 10.41 10.18 24.65
CA TYR A 229 9.39 9.62 23.76
C TYR A 229 8.03 10.30 23.99
N LEU A 230 7.63 10.46 25.25
CA LEU A 230 6.34 11.04 25.60
C LEU A 230 6.29 12.55 25.32
N ASP A 231 7.34 13.31 25.62
CA ASP A 231 7.41 14.74 25.32
C ASP A 231 7.41 15.01 23.82
N ASN A 232 8.04 14.12 23.03
CA ASN A 232 7.95 14.21 21.57
C ASN A 232 6.50 14.03 21.08
N ILE A 233 5.71 13.14 21.68
CA ILE A 233 4.28 12.99 21.35
C ILE A 233 3.52 14.31 21.63
N ALA A 234 3.80 14.97 22.76
CA ALA A 234 3.17 16.25 23.11
C ALA A 234 3.61 17.39 22.14
N LEU A 235 4.87 17.37 21.72
CA LEU A 235 5.40 18.28 20.71
C LEU A 235 4.69 18.10 19.37
N VAL A 236 4.49 16.85 18.93
CA VAL A 236 3.76 16.54 17.69
C VAL A 236 2.31 17.01 17.77
N ASP A 237 1.60 16.79 18.89
CA ASP A 237 0.23 17.30 19.08
C ASP A 237 0.14 18.82 18.93
N THR A 238 1.08 19.53 19.56
CA THR A 238 1.17 21.01 19.47
C THR A 238 1.45 21.45 18.04
N GLY A 239 2.41 20.79 17.36
CA GLY A 239 2.75 21.08 15.97
C GLY A 239 1.60 20.82 15.01
N VAL A 240 0.81 19.76 15.24
CA VAL A 240 -0.40 19.47 14.45
C VAL A 240 -1.47 20.54 14.67
N ALA A 241 -1.67 21.01 15.90
CA ALA A 241 -2.61 22.10 16.18
C ALA A 241 -2.23 23.39 15.43
N GLU A 242 -0.95 23.77 15.46
CA GLU A 242 -0.42 24.93 14.72
C GLU A 242 -0.53 24.75 13.20
N LEU A 243 -0.22 23.55 12.70
CA LEU A 243 -0.33 23.19 11.28
C LEU A 243 -1.77 23.39 10.79
N VAL A 244 -2.75 22.83 11.50
CA VAL A 244 -4.17 22.93 11.10
C VAL A 244 -4.62 24.38 11.08
N SER A 245 -4.31 25.15 12.12
CA SER A 245 -4.61 26.58 12.19
C SER A 245 -4.04 27.34 10.98
N MET A 246 -2.76 27.10 10.66
CA MET A 246 -2.10 27.73 9.53
C MET A 246 -2.70 27.33 8.16
N VAL A 247 -3.02 26.05 7.97
CA VAL A 247 -3.60 25.53 6.73
C VAL A 247 -5.00 26.13 6.53
N GLU A 248 -5.86 26.07 7.54
CA GLU A 248 -7.21 26.65 7.47
C GLU A 248 -7.16 28.16 7.22
N ASP A 249 -6.28 28.90 7.90
CA ASP A 249 -6.10 30.34 7.67
C ASP A 249 -5.61 30.65 6.24
N PHE A 250 -4.69 29.85 5.69
CA PHE A 250 -4.18 30.06 4.33
C PHE A 250 -5.28 29.88 3.27
N PHE A 251 -6.15 28.89 3.47
CA PHE A 251 -7.27 28.60 2.57
C PHE A 251 -8.56 29.37 2.90
N GLY A 252 -8.52 30.25 3.91
CA GLY A 252 -9.65 31.09 4.28
C GLY A 252 -10.80 30.32 4.92
N ASN A 253 -10.49 29.22 5.64
CA ASN A 253 -11.45 28.36 6.33
C ASN A 253 -12.57 27.89 5.39
N ASP A 254 -12.21 27.48 4.17
CA ASP A 254 -13.15 27.08 3.12
C ASP A 254 -13.86 25.75 3.40
N GLY A 255 -13.45 25.02 4.44
CA GLY A 255 -14.02 23.72 4.81
C GLY A 255 -13.74 22.64 3.77
N ARG A 256 -12.68 22.78 2.97
CA ARG A 256 -12.32 21.85 1.87
C ARG A 256 -11.03 21.06 2.12
N THR A 257 -10.52 21.06 3.35
CA THR A 257 -9.36 20.28 3.75
C THR A 257 -9.77 19.05 4.57
N ALA A 258 -9.29 17.87 4.18
CA ALA A 258 -9.35 16.67 5.00
C ALA A 258 -7.99 16.40 5.66
N TYR A 259 -8.01 15.89 6.88
CA TYR A 259 -6.81 15.60 7.66
C TYR A 259 -6.80 14.14 8.09
N VAL A 260 -5.65 13.49 7.95
CA VAL A 260 -5.40 12.12 8.41
C VAL A 260 -4.14 12.12 9.27
N PHE A 261 -4.27 11.75 10.53
CA PHE A 261 -3.16 11.55 11.46
C PHE A 261 -3.06 10.07 11.84
N THR A 262 -1.88 9.48 11.66
CA THR A 262 -1.64 8.07 11.99
C THR A 262 -0.16 7.76 12.22
N ALA A 263 0.18 6.48 12.33
CA ALA A 263 1.54 5.96 12.34
C ALA A 263 1.64 4.71 11.46
N ASP A 264 2.85 4.47 10.96
CA ASP A 264 3.24 3.32 10.13
C ASP A 264 3.43 2.05 10.97
N HIS A 265 4.02 2.16 12.16
CA HIS A 265 4.09 1.12 13.17
C HIS A 265 4.17 1.70 14.59
N GLY A 266 4.09 0.81 15.58
CA GLY A 266 4.42 1.12 16.96
C GLY A 266 5.81 0.60 17.34
N MET A 267 6.00 0.23 18.60
CA MET A 267 7.30 -0.19 19.13
C MET A 267 7.13 -1.08 20.38
N THR A 268 7.96 -2.10 20.54
CA THR A 268 8.05 -2.87 21.79
C THR A 268 8.60 -2.02 22.95
N ASN A 269 8.33 -2.42 24.19
CA ASN A 269 8.81 -1.71 25.39
C ASN A 269 10.35 -1.61 25.49
N TRP A 270 11.09 -2.39 24.72
CA TRP A 270 12.55 -2.36 24.70
C TRP A 270 13.13 -1.44 23.61
N GLY A 271 12.28 -0.76 22.84
CA GLY A 271 12.71 0.13 21.75
C GLY A 271 13.11 -0.64 20.50
N SER A 272 12.31 -1.63 20.10
CA SER A 272 12.50 -2.35 18.82
C SER A 272 11.15 -2.64 18.17
N HIS A 273 11.13 -2.67 16.83
CA HIS A 273 10.00 -3.03 15.99
C HIS A 273 10.44 -4.02 14.88
N GLY A 274 9.53 -4.41 13.99
CA GLY A 274 9.74 -5.37 12.90
C GLY A 274 8.96 -6.68 13.06
N ALA A 275 8.36 -6.92 14.23
CA ALA A 275 7.60 -8.11 14.58
C ALA A 275 6.10 -7.83 14.81
N GLY A 276 5.36 -8.85 15.23
CA GLY A 276 3.89 -8.85 15.27
C GLY A 276 3.27 -8.56 16.64
N HIS A 277 4.01 -7.99 17.61
CA HIS A 277 3.43 -7.69 18.92
C HIS A 277 2.38 -6.57 18.80
N PRO A 278 1.27 -6.58 19.58
CA PRO A 278 0.28 -5.50 19.54
C PRO A 278 0.84 -4.09 19.73
N SER A 279 1.89 -3.93 20.54
CA SER A 279 2.55 -2.62 20.69
C SER A 279 3.26 -2.15 19.41
N GLU A 280 3.57 -3.05 18.49
CA GLU A 280 4.14 -2.75 17.17
C GLU A 280 3.03 -2.63 16.11
N THR A 281 1.94 -3.40 16.25
CA THR A 281 0.91 -3.52 15.21
C THR A 281 -0.30 -2.59 15.36
N LEU A 282 -0.50 -2.00 16.54
CA LEU A 282 -1.61 -1.10 16.82
C LEU A 282 -1.15 0.36 16.76
N THR A 283 -1.48 1.05 15.67
CA THR A 283 -1.19 2.47 15.48
C THR A 283 -2.46 3.32 15.63
N PRO A 284 -2.36 4.57 16.11
CA PRO A 284 -3.53 5.43 16.21
C PRO A 284 -3.99 5.84 14.80
N LEU A 285 -5.30 6.03 14.62
CA LEU A 285 -5.87 6.68 13.45
C LEU A 285 -6.87 7.73 13.91
N VAL A 286 -6.65 8.98 13.51
CA VAL A 286 -7.57 10.11 13.74
C VAL A 286 -7.76 10.85 12.42
N VAL A 287 -9.00 10.99 11.98
CA VAL A 287 -9.34 11.60 10.69
C VAL A 287 -10.44 12.63 10.92
N TRP A 288 -10.31 13.81 10.33
CA TRP A 288 -11.27 14.91 10.50
C TRP A 288 -11.28 15.87 9.29
N GLY A 289 -12.20 16.83 9.33
CA GLY A 289 -12.34 17.85 8.29
C GLY A 289 -13.32 17.45 7.19
N ALA A 290 -13.07 17.94 5.98
CA ALA A 290 -14.00 17.87 4.86
C ALA A 290 -14.34 16.41 4.47
N GLY A 291 -15.64 16.07 4.53
CA GLY A 291 -16.11 14.73 4.14
C GLY A 291 -15.98 13.65 5.20
N VAL A 292 -15.58 13.99 6.42
CA VAL A 292 -15.38 13.04 7.53
C VAL A 292 -16.51 13.15 8.55
N HIS A 293 -16.88 12.05 9.20
CA HIS A 293 -17.85 12.05 10.28
C HIS A 293 -17.28 12.72 11.54
N ASN A 294 -18.12 13.51 12.21
CA ASN A 294 -17.85 14.00 13.56
C ASN A 294 -17.90 12.85 14.58
N ALA A 295 -17.43 13.13 15.79
CA ALA A 295 -17.41 12.18 16.89
C ALA A 295 -18.81 11.58 17.14
N GLN A 296 -18.91 10.24 17.08
CA GLN A 296 -20.17 9.53 17.23
C GLN A 296 -20.30 8.98 18.65
N LYS A 297 -21.18 9.59 19.46
CA LYS A 297 -21.50 9.09 20.80
C LYS A 297 -22.26 7.76 20.71
N VAL A 298 -21.88 6.81 21.56
CA VAL A 298 -22.51 5.48 21.64
C VAL A 298 -22.80 5.11 23.08
N THR A 299 -23.95 4.50 23.29
CA THR A 299 -24.38 3.94 24.59
C THR A 299 -24.37 2.42 24.59
N GLU A 300 -24.36 1.81 23.40
CA GLU A 300 -24.37 0.37 23.21
C GLU A 300 -22.95 -0.21 23.33
N PRO A 301 -22.82 -1.46 23.81
CA PRO A 301 -21.55 -2.17 23.76
C PRO A 301 -20.99 -2.23 22.33
N GLN A 302 -19.72 -1.85 22.19
CA GLN A 302 -18.99 -1.88 20.93
C GLN A 302 -18.35 -3.26 20.71
N PRO A 303 -18.05 -3.67 19.47
CA PRO A 303 -17.54 -5.02 19.16
C PRO A 303 -16.05 -5.20 19.48
N TYR A 304 -15.55 -4.58 20.56
CA TYR A 304 -14.16 -4.60 20.98
C TYR A 304 -14.04 -5.20 22.40
N ASN A 305 -13.40 -6.37 22.50
CA ASN A 305 -13.21 -7.11 23.76
C ASN A 305 -11.77 -7.04 24.28
N ASP A 306 -11.00 -6.03 23.86
CA ASP A 306 -9.57 -5.86 24.18
C ASP A 306 -9.30 -5.02 25.44
N GLY A 307 -10.33 -4.37 26.00
CA GLY A 307 -10.23 -3.53 27.19
C GLY A 307 -9.74 -2.09 26.94
N TYR A 308 -9.28 -1.79 25.72
CA TYR A 308 -8.65 -0.51 25.40
C TYR A 308 -9.62 0.67 25.49
N LEU A 309 -10.90 0.49 25.17
CA LEU A 309 -11.89 1.55 25.31
C LEU A 309 -11.99 2.08 26.74
N GLN A 310 -11.98 1.18 27.72
CA GLN A 310 -12.05 1.53 29.15
C GLN A 310 -10.73 2.12 29.65
N ASP A 311 -9.59 1.64 29.16
CA ASP A 311 -8.27 2.14 29.51
C ASP A 311 -8.07 3.57 28.99
N TRP A 312 -8.49 3.83 27.75
CA TRP A 312 -8.38 5.14 27.09
C TRP A 312 -9.49 6.13 27.45
N LYS A 313 -10.47 5.71 28.27
CA LYS A 313 -11.66 6.52 28.63
C LYS A 313 -12.41 7.02 27.41
N LEU A 314 -12.64 6.13 26.44
CA LEU A 314 -13.28 6.41 25.15
C LEU A 314 -14.48 5.50 24.89
N GLU A 315 -14.97 4.75 25.89
CA GLU A 315 -16.09 3.81 25.73
C GLU A 315 -17.39 4.46 25.21
N HIS A 316 -17.54 5.76 25.46
CA HIS A 316 -18.70 6.56 25.08
C HIS A 316 -18.65 7.09 23.64
N LEU A 317 -17.55 6.84 22.92
CA LEU A 317 -17.33 7.25 21.54
C LEU A 317 -17.07 6.04 20.65
N ARG A 318 -17.65 6.04 19.45
CA ARG A 318 -17.50 4.95 18.49
C ARG A 318 -16.04 4.85 18.03
N ARG A 319 -15.40 3.73 18.33
CA ARG A 319 -14.13 3.31 17.75
C ARG A 319 -14.36 2.67 16.38
N VAL A 320 -13.54 3.03 15.41
CA VAL A 320 -13.61 2.53 14.03
C VAL A 320 -12.23 2.07 13.59
N ASP A 321 -11.93 0.81 13.86
CA ASP A 321 -10.67 0.18 13.45
C ASP A 321 -10.63 -0.10 11.95
N VAL A 322 -9.42 -0.05 11.38
CA VAL A 322 -9.15 -0.33 9.96
C VAL A 322 -7.89 -1.18 9.80
N ASN A 323 -7.76 -1.89 8.68
CA ASN A 323 -6.45 -2.37 8.27
C ASN A 323 -5.66 -1.19 7.69
N GLN A 324 -4.35 -1.16 7.88
CA GLN A 324 -3.54 -0.02 7.43
C GLN A 324 -3.69 0.29 5.93
N ALA A 325 -3.86 -0.75 5.09
CA ALA A 325 -4.10 -0.61 3.65
C ALA A 325 -5.42 0.09 3.29
N ASP A 326 -6.39 0.12 4.21
CA ASP A 326 -7.71 0.74 4.01
C ASP A 326 -7.62 2.28 4.03
N ILE A 327 -6.50 2.85 4.50
CA ILE A 327 -6.29 4.29 4.57
C ILE A 327 -6.07 4.89 3.17
N ALA A 328 -5.43 4.17 2.24
CA ALA A 328 -5.26 4.62 0.86
C ALA A 328 -6.59 4.86 0.13
N PRO A 329 -7.56 3.92 0.07
CA PRO A 329 -8.86 4.18 -0.56
C PRO A 329 -9.69 5.23 0.18
N LEU A 330 -9.53 5.38 1.51
CA LEU A 330 -10.12 6.49 2.26
C LEU A 330 -9.61 7.84 1.76
N MET A 331 -8.29 8.02 1.71
CA MET A 331 -7.64 9.24 1.21
C MET A 331 -8.06 9.54 -0.23
N ALA A 332 -7.99 8.53 -1.11
CA ALA A 332 -8.37 8.67 -2.51
C ALA A 332 -9.82 9.14 -2.68
N SER A 333 -10.73 8.57 -1.89
CA SER A 333 -12.16 8.94 -1.91
C SER A 333 -12.42 10.35 -1.37
N LEU A 334 -11.67 10.82 -0.38
CA LEU A 334 -11.86 12.14 0.21
C LEU A 334 -11.53 13.27 -0.78
N ILE A 335 -10.47 13.11 -1.59
CA ILE A 335 -10.03 14.12 -2.56
C ILE A 335 -10.40 13.80 -4.01
N GLY A 336 -11.00 12.63 -4.29
CA GLY A 336 -11.51 12.28 -5.63
C GLY A 336 -10.41 12.00 -6.65
N VAL A 337 -9.36 11.32 -6.20
CA VAL A 337 -8.33 10.74 -7.07
C VAL A 337 -8.60 9.24 -7.27
N PRO A 338 -8.08 8.61 -8.33
CA PRO A 338 -8.14 7.16 -8.45
C PRO A 338 -7.58 6.44 -7.23
N ILE A 339 -8.16 5.28 -6.91
CA ILE A 339 -7.60 4.39 -5.89
C ILE A 339 -6.35 3.75 -6.48
N PRO A 340 -5.20 3.71 -5.76
CA PRO A 340 -3.96 3.15 -6.29
C PRO A 340 -4.17 1.76 -6.86
N VAL A 341 -3.58 1.48 -8.02
CA VAL A 341 -4.01 0.33 -8.82
C VAL A 341 -3.75 -1.03 -8.15
N ASN A 342 -2.73 -1.09 -7.28
CA ASN A 342 -2.38 -2.29 -6.53
C ASN A 342 -3.05 -2.36 -5.14
N SER A 343 -3.91 -1.39 -4.80
CA SER A 343 -4.55 -1.33 -3.49
C SER A 343 -5.48 -2.53 -3.26
N VAL A 344 -5.25 -3.21 -2.15
CA VAL A 344 -6.12 -4.26 -1.59
C VAL A 344 -6.99 -3.73 -0.43
N GLY A 345 -6.92 -2.43 -0.15
CA GLY A 345 -7.65 -1.79 0.93
C GLY A 345 -9.15 -1.76 0.68
N VAL A 346 -9.93 -1.87 1.76
CA VAL A 346 -11.39 -1.77 1.74
C VAL A 346 -11.80 -0.39 2.25
N LEU A 347 -12.57 0.36 1.47
CA LEU A 347 -13.00 1.71 1.81
C LEU A 347 -13.76 1.74 3.17
N PRO A 348 -13.23 2.40 4.22
CA PRO A 348 -13.86 2.41 5.53
C PRO A 348 -15.02 3.44 5.58
N LEU A 349 -16.21 3.02 5.14
CA LEU A 349 -17.40 3.87 4.98
C LEU A 349 -17.87 4.61 6.24
N LEU A 350 -17.48 4.13 7.42
CA LEU A 350 -17.80 4.75 8.71
C LEU A 350 -17.01 6.04 8.95
N TYR A 351 -15.90 6.26 8.26
CA TYR A 351 -15.17 7.54 8.29
C TYR A 351 -15.83 8.60 7.41
N LEU A 352 -16.49 8.20 6.32
CA LEU A 352 -17.03 9.14 5.33
C LEU A 352 -18.37 9.75 5.76
N ASN A 353 -18.46 11.08 5.83
CA ASN A 353 -19.71 11.81 5.99
C ASN A 353 -20.18 12.39 4.65
N ASN A 354 -20.87 11.56 3.87
CA ASN A 354 -21.39 11.94 2.56
C ASN A 354 -22.70 11.19 2.26
N SER A 355 -23.36 11.54 1.15
CA SER A 355 -24.60 10.91 0.70
C SER A 355 -24.46 9.39 0.52
N GLY A 356 -25.57 8.66 0.67
CA GLY A 356 -25.60 7.22 0.40
C GLY A 356 -25.17 6.86 -1.02
N GLN A 357 -25.50 7.71 -2.00
CA GLN A 357 -25.05 7.55 -3.38
C GLN A 357 -23.53 7.66 -3.49
N PHE A 358 -22.91 8.67 -2.88
CA PHE A 358 -21.46 8.81 -2.87
C PHE A 358 -20.77 7.59 -2.25
N LYS A 359 -21.27 7.14 -1.10
CA LYS A 359 -20.74 5.94 -0.42
C LYS A 359 -20.86 4.70 -1.30
N ALA A 360 -22.00 4.51 -1.97
CA ALA A 360 -22.23 3.35 -2.85
C ALA A 360 -21.32 3.37 -4.08
N GLU A 361 -21.17 4.52 -4.76
CA GLU A 361 -20.31 4.66 -5.93
C GLU A 361 -18.82 4.51 -5.59
N SER A 362 -18.37 5.09 -4.47
CA SER A 362 -16.98 4.92 -4.02
C SER A 362 -16.69 3.48 -3.58
N MET A 363 -17.64 2.80 -2.94
CA MET A 363 -17.52 1.38 -2.61
C MET A 363 -17.48 0.51 -3.88
N TYR A 364 -18.32 0.82 -4.88
CA TYR A 364 -18.30 0.14 -6.17
C TYR A 364 -16.96 0.34 -6.88
N THR A 365 -16.45 1.56 -6.93
CA THR A 365 -15.13 1.90 -7.52
C THR A 365 -14.00 1.13 -6.84
N ASN A 366 -13.98 1.10 -5.50
CA ASN A 366 -13.03 0.31 -4.72
C ASN A 366 -13.13 -1.19 -5.04
N ALA A 367 -14.33 -1.75 -5.14
CA ALA A 367 -14.54 -3.15 -5.48
C ALA A 367 -14.05 -3.49 -6.91
N ILE A 368 -14.27 -2.60 -7.88
CA ILE A 368 -13.74 -2.78 -9.24
C ILE A 368 -12.20 -2.74 -9.22
N GLN A 369 -11.58 -1.82 -8.49
CA GLN A 369 -10.11 -1.74 -8.40
C GLN A 369 -9.50 -3.05 -7.87
N VAL A 370 -10.05 -3.57 -6.77
CA VAL A 370 -9.61 -4.86 -6.19
C VAL A 370 -9.87 -6.02 -7.16
N LEU A 371 -10.99 -6.01 -7.88
CA LEU A 371 -11.31 -7.03 -8.88
C LEU A 371 -10.33 -7.02 -10.07
N GLU A 372 -9.92 -5.85 -10.55
CA GLU A 372 -8.94 -5.75 -11.64
C GLU A 372 -7.58 -6.32 -11.23
N GLN A 373 -7.14 -6.06 -9.99
CA GLN A 373 -5.94 -6.68 -9.43
C GLN A 373 -6.04 -8.21 -9.41
N PHE A 374 -7.17 -8.73 -8.95
CA PHE A 374 -7.41 -10.16 -8.93
C PHE A 374 -7.39 -10.78 -10.34
N LYS A 375 -8.02 -10.13 -11.32
CA LYS A 375 -8.02 -10.61 -12.73
C LYS A 375 -6.61 -10.67 -13.31
N ILE A 376 -5.81 -9.62 -13.14
CA ILE A 376 -4.44 -9.60 -13.66
C ILE A 376 -3.57 -10.65 -12.97
N SER A 377 -3.68 -10.78 -11.64
CA SER A 377 -2.97 -11.82 -10.89
C SER A 377 -3.32 -13.23 -11.40
N LEU A 378 -4.61 -13.51 -11.61
CA LEU A 378 -5.06 -14.80 -12.16
C LEU A 378 -4.51 -15.06 -13.57
N CYS A 379 -4.50 -14.04 -14.43
CA CYS A 379 -3.90 -14.14 -15.77
C CYS A 379 -2.40 -14.46 -15.71
N GLN A 380 -1.65 -13.82 -14.79
CA GLN A 380 -0.23 -14.11 -14.61
C GLN A 380 0.01 -15.54 -14.12
N SER A 381 -0.76 -16.02 -13.13
CA SER A 381 -0.68 -17.42 -12.68
C SER A 381 -1.00 -18.41 -13.80
N LEU A 382 -2.03 -18.13 -14.61
CA LEU A 382 -2.38 -18.97 -15.75
C LEU A 382 -1.25 -19.03 -16.80
N ILE A 383 -0.61 -17.91 -17.10
CA ILE A 383 0.55 -17.85 -18.00
C ILE A 383 1.70 -18.70 -17.43
N SER A 384 2.02 -18.54 -16.13
CA SER A 384 3.08 -19.32 -15.48
C SER A 384 2.81 -20.83 -15.57
N TYR A 385 1.63 -21.28 -15.13
CA TYR A 385 1.26 -22.68 -15.19
C TYR A 385 1.20 -23.23 -16.62
N SER A 386 0.81 -22.41 -17.60
CA SER A 386 0.82 -22.81 -19.00
C SER A 386 2.25 -23.01 -19.53
N LEU A 387 3.18 -22.14 -19.14
CA LEU A 387 4.59 -22.26 -19.50
C LEU A 387 5.26 -23.46 -18.83
N GLU A 388 5.00 -23.68 -17.54
CA GLU A 388 5.47 -24.88 -16.81
C GLU A 388 4.91 -26.16 -17.42
N GLY A 389 3.60 -26.17 -17.75
CA GLY A 389 2.96 -27.26 -18.45
C GLY A 389 3.58 -27.54 -19.83
N LEU A 390 3.91 -26.49 -20.58
CA LEU A 390 4.60 -26.61 -21.87
C LEU A 390 6.02 -27.18 -21.72
N VAL A 391 6.78 -26.72 -20.74
CA VAL A 391 8.12 -27.25 -20.42
C VAL A 391 8.03 -28.72 -20.01
N TYR A 392 7.06 -29.08 -19.17
CA TYR A 392 6.81 -30.46 -18.77
C TYR A 392 6.50 -31.33 -19.99
N TYR A 393 5.57 -30.88 -20.84
CA TYR A 393 5.19 -31.57 -22.07
C TYR A 393 6.39 -31.80 -23.01
N HIS A 394 7.23 -30.78 -23.22
CA HIS A 394 8.45 -30.87 -24.05
C HIS A 394 9.54 -31.77 -23.44
N THR A 395 9.60 -31.85 -22.11
CA THR A 395 10.68 -32.57 -21.42
C THR A 395 10.34 -34.04 -21.20
N TYR A 396 9.11 -34.33 -20.78
CA TYR A 396 8.72 -35.65 -20.28
C TYR A 396 7.77 -36.41 -21.21
N ASP A 397 6.95 -35.72 -22.02
CA ASP A 397 6.01 -36.37 -22.95
C ASP A 397 6.46 -36.29 -24.42
N ARG A 398 7.76 -36.51 -24.63
CA ARG A 398 8.40 -36.47 -25.96
C ARG A 398 7.83 -37.49 -26.93
N PHE A 399 7.30 -38.60 -26.42
CA PHE A 399 6.69 -39.63 -27.26
C PHE A 399 5.38 -39.13 -27.88
N PHE A 400 4.45 -38.61 -27.08
CA PHE A 400 3.20 -38.07 -27.59
C PHE A 400 3.42 -36.83 -28.46
N LEU A 401 4.34 -35.94 -28.06
CA LEU A 401 4.76 -34.80 -28.88
C LEU A 401 5.33 -35.26 -30.23
N GLY A 402 6.22 -36.25 -30.22
CA GLY A 402 6.79 -36.85 -31.42
C GLY A 402 5.73 -37.47 -32.33
N CYS A 403 4.80 -38.26 -31.77
CA CYS A 403 3.67 -38.82 -32.52
C CYS A 403 2.80 -37.72 -33.15
N SER A 404 2.48 -36.66 -32.41
CA SER A 404 1.66 -35.55 -32.89
C SER A 404 2.32 -34.80 -34.04
N VAL A 405 3.62 -34.52 -33.95
CA VAL A 405 4.41 -33.89 -35.01
C VAL A 405 4.46 -34.77 -36.26
N VAL A 406 4.76 -36.06 -36.10
CA VAL A 406 4.83 -37.02 -37.22
C VAL A 406 3.47 -37.14 -37.92
N LEU A 407 2.38 -37.29 -37.16
CA LEU A 407 1.02 -37.34 -37.72
C LEU A 407 0.67 -36.04 -38.47
N GLY A 408 1.08 -34.87 -37.96
CA GLY A 408 0.93 -33.59 -38.65
C GLY A 408 1.65 -33.55 -40.01
N PHE A 409 2.92 -33.97 -40.05
CA PHE A 409 3.69 -34.04 -41.30
C PHE A 409 3.13 -35.05 -42.29
N VAL A 410 2.76 -36.25 -41.83
CA VAL A 410 2.15 -37.29 -42.66
C VAL A 410 0.81 -36.82 -43.22
N GLY A 411 -0.03 -36.19 -42.38
CA GLY A 411 -1.30 -35.60 -42.79
C GLY A 411 -1.12 -34.51 -43.86
N TRP A 412 -0.20 -33.56 -43.64
CA TRP A 412 0.08 -32.49 -44.60
C TRP A 412 0.63 -33.01 -45.92
N THR A 413 1.58 -33.96 -45.86
CA THR A 413 2.15 -34.59 -47.06
C THR A 413 1.07 -35.33 -47.85
N SER A 414 0.22 -36.10 -47.16
CA SER A 414 -0.90 -36.82 -47.78
C SER A 414 -1.88 -35.86 -48.44
N TYR A 415 -2.21 -34.75 -47.79
CA TYR A 415 -3.07 -33.70 -48.34
C TYR A 415 -2.47 -33.08 -49.62
N VAL A 416 -1.18 -32.69 -49.59
CA VAL A 416 -0.48 -32.13 -50.75
C VAL A 416 -0.44 -33.13 -51.91
N VAL A 417 -0.15 -34.41 -51.64
CA VAL A 417 -0.16 -35.47 -52.64
C VAL A 417 -1.55 -35.62 -53.25
N LEU A 418 -2.60 -35.65 -52.44
CA LEU A 418 -3.99 -35.72 -52.94
C LEU A 418 -4.36 -34.51 -53.80
N VAL A 419 -3.94 -33.30 -53.42
CA VAL A 419 -4.16 -32.08 -54.21
C VAL A 419 -3.41 -32.15 -55.55
N ILE A 420 -2.15 -32.57 -55.55
CA ILE A 420 -1.35 -32.72 -56.78
C ILE A 420 -1.98 -33.77 -57.70
N LEU A 421 -2.35 -34.95 -57.18
CA LEU A 421 -2.99 -36.01 -57.95
C LEU A 421 -4.33 -35.56 -58.56
N LYS A 422 -5.13 -34.81 -57.79
CA LYS A 422 -6.40 -34.25 -58.27
C LYS A 422 -6.19 -33.20 -59.37
N THR A 423 -5.13 -32.38 -59.25
CA THR A 423 -4.90 -31.23 -60.14
C THR A 423 -4.15 -31.60 -61.42
N HIS A 424 -3.18 -32.51 -61.33
CA HIS A 424 -2.26 -32.82 -62.44
C HIS A 424 -2.40 -34.24 -63.00
N ALA A 425 -2.97 -35.20 -62.25
CA ALA A 425 -3.06 -36.60 -62.69
C ALA A 425 -4.48 -37.03 -63.11
N LYS A 426 -5.51 -36.18 -62.97
CA LYS A 426 -6.94 -36.53 -63.21
C LYS A 426 -7.40 -37.80 -62.48
N VAL A 427 -6.71 -38.22 -61.42
CA VAL A 427 -7.08 -39.39 -60.62
C VAL A 427 -8.17 -38.98 -59.63
N THR A 428 -9.33 -39.62 -59.70
CA THR A 428 -10.42 -39.40 -58.73
C THR A 428 -10.20 -40.30 -57.52
N VAL A 429 -10.55 -39.84 -56.31
CA VAL A 429 -10.34 -40.55 -55.03
C VAL A 429 -10.83 -42.02 -55.06
N LEU A 430 -11.84 -42.31 -55.89
CA LEU A 430 -12.38 -43.65 -56.12
C LEU A 430 -11.39 -44.67 -56.74
N GLN A 431 -10.41 -44.21 -57.54
CA GLN A 431 -9.43 -45.08 -58.21
C GLN A 431 -8.27 -45.54 -57.32
N ILE A 432 -8.04 -44.86 -56.19
CA ILE A 432 -6.92 -45.17 -55.27
C ILE A 432 -7.32 -46.25 -54.26
N MET A 433 -8.62 -46.41 -53.97
CA MET A 433 -9.12 -47.35 -52.94
C MET A 433 -9.51 -48.74 -53.47
N VAL A 434 -9.51 -48.97 -54.78
CA VAL A 434 -9.91 -50.27 -55.37
C VAL A 434 -8.79 -50.78 -56.28
N PRO A 435 -8.08 -51.86 -55.92
CA PRO A 435 -7.14 -52.47 -56.85
C PRO A 435 -7.94 -53.13 -57.98
N ALA A 436 -7.67 -52.73 -59.23
CA ALA A 436 -8.27 -53.34 -60.40
C ALA A 436 -7.81 -54.81 -60.52
N VAL A 437 -8.68 -55.74 -60.11
CA VAL A 437 -8.57 -57.15 -60.46
C VAL A 437 -9.22 -57.30 -61.84
N THR A 438 -8.42 -57.31 -62.90
CA THR A 438 -8.87 -57.76 -64.22
C THR A 438 -8.38 -59.18 -64.46
N LEU A 439 -9.33 -60.12 -64.38
CA LEU A 439 -9.24 -61.49 -64.89
C LEU A 439 -9.03 -61.47 -66.41
N ASN A 440 -7.96 -62.11 -66.88
CA ASN A 440 -7.81 -62.45 -68.30
C ASN A 440 -8.65 -63.71 -68.59
N GLN A 441 -9.66 -63.58 -69.45
CA GLN A 441 -10.17 -64.66 -70.29
C GLN A 441 -9.77 -64.33 -71.73
N GLU A 442 -8.86 -65.12 -72.30
CA GLU A 442 -9.01 -65.85 -73.57
C GLU A 442 -7.89 -66.90 -73.68
#